data_AF-A0A6J8E1G2-F1
#
_entry.id   AF-A0A6J8E1G2-F1
#
_cell.length_a   1.000
_cell.length_b   1.000
_cell.length_c   1.000
_cell.angle_alpha   90.00
_cell.angle_beta   90.00
_cell.angle_gamma   90.00
#
_symmetry.space_group_name_H-M   'P 1'
#
loop_
_entity.id
_entity.type
_entity.pdbx_description
1 polymer ?
#
loop_
_entity_poly.entity_id
_entity_poly.type
_entity_poly.pdbx_seq_one_letter_code
_entity_poly.pdbx_strand_id
1 'polypeptide(L)'
;MKSALINACLSGKEENVEWLLENIDQSQFDIQTSVTETFVNRNVTNVVKTLLNYSDSSSLNMNTVVVEACAIGNMTLVKWLLENNDRNLVDINQALYSVLNVHSKIIENHNVYKKSVTREKRSLVMWVLEKFSLSLFDMNNTVKEICRNGWTEILQWIWGNAQDHSFEMGPAINVACVHGHKELVEWALSNIDAKYLDTETLMNECYGDGLLTVAKWMWENIEHSKLDMRTAMNDACVFVESKQYNGF
;
A
#
# COMPACT_ATOMS: atom_id res chain seq x y z
N MET A 1 -35.54 12.89 -2.04
CA MET A 1 -34.42 13.72 -2.54
C MET A 1 -33.08 13.13 -2.21
N LYS A 2 -32.80 12.76 -0.94
CA LYS A 2 -31.55 12.08 -0.54
C LYS A 2 -31.10 10.94 -1.47
N SER A 3 -32.02 10.07 -1.87
CA SER A 3 -31.73 8.93 -2.76
C SER A 3 -31.51 9.32 -4.23
N ALA A 4 -31.92 10.52 -4.66
CA ALA A 4 -31.84 10.94 -6.07
C ALA A 4 -30.40 11.26 -6.49
N LEU A 5 -29.68 12.00 -5.64
CA LEU A 5 -28.25 12.29 -5.87
C LEU A 5 -27.43 11.00 -5.83
N ILE A 6 -27.66 10.15 -4.83
CA ILE A 6 -27.03 8.83 -4.72
C ILE A 6 -27.24 8.00 -6.00
N ASN A 7 -28.48 7.88 -6.48
CA ASN A 7 -28.76 7.13 -7.71
C ASN A 7 -28.11 7.74 -8.96
N ALA A 8 -28.04 9.07 -9.05
CA ALA A 8 -27.34 9.74 -10.14
C ALA A 8 -25.84 9.43 -10.11
N CYS A 9 -25.22 9.50 -8.92
CA CYS A 9 -23.84 9.11 -8.68
C CYS A 9 -23.56 7.63 -9.02
N LEU A 10 -24.42 6.73 -8.58
CA LEU A 10 -24.35 5.29 -8.89
C LEU A 10 -24.51 4.99 -10.39
N SER A 11 -25.21 5.85 -11.13
CA SER A 11 -25.33 5.69 -12.59
C SER A 11 -24.10 6.20 -13.35
N GLY A 12 -23.18 6.90 -12.70
CA GLY A 12 -21.98 7.47 -13.32
C GLY A 12 -22.27 8.62 -14.30
N LYS A 13 -23.48 9.19 -14.25
CA LYS A 13 -23.94 10.26 -15.16
C LYS A 13 -23.66 11.63 -14.55
N GLU A 14 -22.49 12.18 -14.86
CA GLU A 14 -22.02 13.50 -14.41
C GLU A 14 -23.06 14.60 -14.65
N GLU A 15 -23.65 14.68 -15.85
CA GLU A 15 -24.66 15.68 -16.22
C GLU A 15 -25.87 15.70 -15.26
N ASN A 16 -26.31 14.53 -14.80
CA ASN A 16 -27.42 14.43 -13.86
C ASN A 16 -27.03 14.90 -12.47
N VAL A 17 -25.78 14.63 -12.06
CA VAL A 17 -25.24 15.08 -10.77
C VAL A 17 -25.10 16.60 -10.77
N GLU A 18 -24.55 17.18 -11.83
CA GLU A 18 -24.45 18.63 -12.02
C GLU A 18 -25.81 19.30 -11.95
N TRP A 19 -26.77 18.82 -12.75
CA TRP A 19 -28.11 19.40 -12.77
C TRP A 19 -28.78 19.38 -11.39
N LEU A 20 -28.65 18.27 -10.65
CA LEU A 20 -29.20 18.16 -9.29
C LEU A 20 -28.55 19.15 -8.32
N LEU A 21 -27.23 19.33 -8.38
CA LEU A 21 -26.50 20.23 -7.48
C LEU A 21 -26.75 21.72 -7.79
N GLU A 22 -27.07 22.06 -9.04
CA GLU A 22 -27.38 23.43 -9.46
C GLU A 22 -28.82 23.85 -9.17
N ASN A 23 -29.77 22.91 -9.30
CA ASN A 23 -31.20 23.23 -9.31
C ASN A 23 -31.91 22.91 -7.99
N ILE A 24 -31.24 22.23 -7.05
CA ILE A 24 -31.81 21.80 -5.78
C ILE A 24 -30.92 22.28 -4.64
N ASP A 25 -31.56 22.77 -3.57
CA ASP A 25 -30.88 23.14 -2.33
C ASP A 25 -30.05 21.95 -1.77
N GLN A 26 -28.74 22.16 -1.63
CA GLN A 26 -27.79 21.16 -1.16
C GLN A 26 -28.10 20.62 0.24
N SER A 27 -28.81 21.38 1.08
CA SER A 27 -29.27 20.92 2.40
C SER A 27 -30.17 19.68 2.33
N GLN A 28 -30.76 19.42 1.17
CA GLN A 28 -31.64 18.28 0.91
C GLN A 28 -30.88 16.99 0.58
N PHE A 29 -29.56 17.09 0.36
CA PHE A 29 -28.70 15.97 -0.01
C PHE A 29 -27.81 15.50 1.13
N ASP A 30 -27.52 14.20 1.11
CA ASP A 30 -26.42 13.65 1.88
C ASP A 30 -25.23 13.51 0.94
N ILE A 31 -24.42 14.57 0.85
CA ILE A 31 -23.28 14.65 -0.08
C ILE A 31 -22.21 13.62 0.30
N GLN A 32 -21.96 13.42 1.59
CA GLN A 32 -20.98 12.44 2.07
C GLN A 32 -21.33 11.03 1.63
N THR A 33 -22.56 10.58 1.89
CA THR A 33 -23.01 9.24 1.47
C THR A 33 -22.99 9.10 -0.05
N SER A 34 -23.40 10.14 -0.78
CA SER A 34 -23.40 10.15 -2.25
C SER A 34 -21.98 9.97 -2.82
N VAL A 35 -20.99 10.68 -2.27
CA VAL A 35 -19.58 10.52 -2.67
C VAL A 35 -19.07 9.12 -2.37
N THR A 36 -19.31 8.59 -1.16
CA THR A 36 -18.80 7.26 -0.77
C THR A 36 -19.40 6.12 -1.61
N GLU A 37 -20.68 6.19 -1.94
CA GLU A 37 -21.32 5.17 -2.79
C GLU A 37 -20.86 5.23 -4.24
N THR A 38 -20.35 6.38 -4.71
CA THR A 38 -19.82 6.51 -6.06
C THR A 38 -18.61 5.59 -6.29
N PHE A 39 -17.78 5.37 -5.26
CA PHE A 39 -16.53 4.59 -5.36
C PHE A 39 -16.71 3.11 -5.71
N VAL A 40 -17.95 2.59 -5.67
CA VAL A 40 -18.28 1.23 -6.11
C VAL A 40 -18.18 1.07 -7.64
N ASN A 41 -18.31 2.17 -8.40
CA ASN A 41 -18.28 2.15 -9.86
C ASN A 41 -16.87 2.37 -10.44
N ARG A 42 -16.71 2.22 -11.76
CA ARG A 42 -15.42 2.49 -12.44
C ARG A 42 -15.30 3.92 -13.00
N ASN A 43 -16.40 4.63 -13.23
CA ASN A 43 -16.41 6.00 -13.74
C ASN A 43 -16.59 7.03 -12.62
N VAL A 44 -15.74 6.94 -11.60
CA VAL A 44 -15.88 7.68 -10.33
C VAL A 44 -15.26 9.06 -10.40
N THR A 45 -14.20 9.21 -11.20
CA THR A 45 -13.33 10.39 -11.18
C THR A 45 -14.08 11.68 -11.43
N ASN A 46 -14.89 11.74 -12.49
CA ASN A 46 -15.59 12.96 -12.85
C ASN A 46 -16.72 13.26 -11.86
N VAL A 47 -17.56 12.27 -11.56
CA VAL A 47 -18.66 12.44 -10.59
C VAL A 47 -18.15 12.91 -9.22
N VAL A 48 -17.05 12.33 -8.72
CA VAL A 48 -16.45 12.78 -7.46
C VAL A 48 -15.90 14.20 -7.59
N LYS A 49 -15.20 14.55 -8.67
CA LYS A 49 -14.75 15.94 -8.88
C LYS A 49 -15.92 16.93 -8.89
N THR A 50 -17.02 16.61 -9.58
CA THR A 50 -18.23 17.42 -9.59
C THR A 50 -18.80 17.61 -8.19
N LEU A 51 -18.99 16.52 -7.43
CA LEU A 51 -19.47 16.59 -6.05
C LEU A 51 -18.55 17.48 -5.19
N LEU A 52 -17.23 17.31 -5.31
CA LEU A 52 -16.25 18.07 -4.54
C LEU A 52 -16.26 19.57 -4.88
N ASN A 53 -16.45 19.92 -6.14
CA ASN A 53 -16.49 21.32 -6.60
C ASN A 53 -17.71 22.08 -6.07
N TYR A 54 -18.85 21.42 -5.92
CA TYR A 54 -20.09 22.06 -5.45
C TYR A 54 -20.26 21.96 -3.93
N SER A 55 -19.57 21.02 -3.28
CA SER A 55 -19.65 20.81 -1.83
C SER A 55 -18.85 21.82 -0.99
N ASP A 56 -19.45 22.25 0.11
CA ASP A 56 -18.77 23.00 1.16
C ASP A 56 -17.86 22.09 2.01
N SER A 57 -16.75 22.62 2.52
CA SER A 57 -15.75 21.87 3.30
C SER A 57 -16.30 21.26 4.60
N SER A 58 -17.40 21.78 5.14
CA SER A 58 -18.08 21.25 6.33
C SER A 58 -18.96 20.03 6.03
N SER A 59 -19.35 19.82 4.77
CA SER A 59 -20.26 18.76 4.34
C SER A 59 -19.56 17.44 4.02
N LEU A 60 -18.22 17.45 3.95
CA LEU A 60 -17.42 16.33 3.50
C LEU A 60 -16.21 16.04 4.38
N ASN A 61 -16.08 14.78 4.75
CA ASN A 61 -14.85 14.23 5.27
C ASN A 61 -13.90 13.88 4.12
N MET A 62 -12.99 14.80 3.81
CA MET A 62 -12.02 14.64 2.71
C MET A 62 -11.08 13.44 2.94
N ASN A 63 -10.77 13.08 4.20
CA ASN A 63 -9.96 11.90 4.48
C ASN A 63 -10.65 10.63 4.00
N THR A 64 -11.97 10.50 4.21
CA THR A 64 -12.74 9.36 3.68
C THR A 64 -12.67 9.30 2.16
N VAL A 65 -12.81 10.43 1.45
CA VAL A 65 -12.76 10.47 -0.01
C VAL A 65 -11.39 10.03 -0.55
N VAL A 66 -10.30 10.48 0.08
CA VAL A 66 -8.93 10.10 -0.28
C VAL A 66 -8.68 8.61 0.01
N VAL A 67 -9.10 8.11 1.17
CA VAL A 67 -8.98 6.70 1.55
C VAL A 67 -9.66 5.82 0.50
N GLU A 68 -10.89 6.13 0.10
CA GLU A 68 -11.62 5.35 -0.89
C GLU A 68 -10.98 5.43 -2.28
N ALA A 69 -10.55 6.62 -2.72
CA ALA A 69 -9.83 6.80 -3.98
C ALA A 69 -8.53 5.98 -4.03
N CYS A 70 -7.79 5.95 -2.92
CA CYS A 70 -6.58 5.15 -2.75
C CYS A 70 -6.89 3.64 -2.72
N ALA A 71 -7.95 3.23 -2.02
CA ALA A 71 -8.37 1.84 -1.93
C ALA A 71 -8.69 1.25 -3.31
N ILE A 72 -9.40 2.00 -4.16
CA ILE A 72 -9.71 1.57 -5.53
C ILE A 72 -8.52 1.73 -6.50
N GLY A 73 -7.43 2.38 -6.09
CA GLY A 73 -6.25 2.60 -6.93
C GLY A 73 -6.41 3.67 -8.01
N ASN A 74 -7.38 4.58 -7.87
CA ASN A 74 -7.68 5.59 -8.88
C ASN A 74 -6.65 6.73 -8.85
N MET A 75 -5.51 6.50 -9.53
CA MET A 75 -4.39 7.44 -9.59
C MET A 75 -4.81 8.85 -10.05
N THR A 76 -5.69 8.95 -11.04
CA THR A 76 -6.12 10.25 -11.60
C THR A 76 -6.86 11.08 -10.55
N LEU A 77 -7.74 10.44 -9.77
CA LEU A 77 -8.48 11.11 -8.71
C LEU A 77 -7.57 11.43 -7.52
N VAL A 78 -6.70 10.51 -7.09
CA VAL A 78 -5.79 10.76 -5.96
C VAL A 78 -4.83 11.90 -6.26
N LYS A 79 -4.23 11.95 -7.46
CA LYS A 79 -3.39 13.09 -7.88
C LYS A 79 -4.17 14.39 -7.82
N TRP A 80 -5.37 14.41 -8.39
CA TRP A 80 -6.22 15.60 -8.36
C TRP A 80 -6.55 16.03 -6.93
N LEU A 81 -6.88 15.10 -6.03
CA LEU A 81 -7.18 15.37 -4.62
C LEU A 81 -5.98 15.92 -3.84
N LEU A 82 -4.77 15.47 -4.15
CA LEU A 82 -3.54 15.91 -3.47
C LEU A 82 -2.97 17.21 -4.08
N GLU A 83 -3.21 17.47 -5.37
CA GLU A 83 -2.71 18.66 -6.09
C GLU A 83 -3.65 19.87 -5.98
N ASN A 84 -4.97 19.67 -5.89
CA ASN A 84 -5.96 20.76 -5.95
C ASN A 84 -6.50 21.19 -4.57
N ASN A 85 -6.08 20.57 -3.48
CA ASN A 85 -6.63 20.90 -2.17
C ASN A 85 -5.79 21.96 -1.44
N ASP A 86 -6.17 23.23 -1.64
CA ASP A 86 -6.03 24.30 -0.63
C ASP A 86 -6.85 24.01 0.65
N ARG A 87 -7.69 22.95 0.63
CA ARG A 87 -8.43 22.45 1.81
C ARG A 87 -7.47 21.65 2.70
N ASN A 88 -6.76 22.40 3.52
CA ASN A 88 -5.79 22.14 4.59
C ASN A 88 -5.90 20.85 5.49
N LEU A 89 -6.47 19.72 5.06
CA LEU A 89 -6.82 18.61 5.98
C LEU A 89 -6.71 17.18 5.42
N VAL A 90 -6.09 16.94 4.25
CA VAL A 90 -5.78 15.54 3.89
C VAL A 90 -4.57 15.11 4.70
N ASP A 91 -4.78 14.23 5.67
CA ASP A 91 -3.67 13.57 6.35
C ASP A 91 -2.97 12.67 5.34
N ILE A 92 -1.83 13.13 4.83
CA ILE A 92 -1.06 12.41 3.83
C ILE A 92 -0.56 11.05 4.36
N ASN A 93 -0.40 10.91 5.68
CA ASN A 93 -0.14 9.61 6.30
C ASN A 93 -1.33 8.68 6.12
N GLN A 94 -2.54 9.17 6.38
CA GLN A 94 -3.75 8.38 6.19
C GLN A 94 -3.94 8.00 4.72
N ALA A 95 -3.64 8.92 3.80
CA ALA A 95 -3.67 8.64 2.36
C ALA A 95 -2.67 7.53 2.00
N LEU A 96 -1.40 7.69 2.39
CA LEU A 96 -0.35 6.71 2.11
C LEU A 96 -0.65 5.35 2.76
N TYR A 97 -1.01 5.34 4.05
CA TYR A 97 -1.45 4.16 4.79
C TYR A 97 -2.58 3.43 4.06
N SER A 98 -3.52 4.16 3.47
CA SER A 98 -4.66 3.58 2.75
C SER A 98 -4.27 2.98 1.40
N VAL A 99 -3.31 3.57 0.68
CA VAL A 99 -2.76 2.96 -0.55
C VAL A 99 -1.98 1.68 -0.21
N LEU A 100 -1.32 1.66 0.94
CA LEU A 100 -0.50 0.55 1.41
C LEU A 100 -1.36 -0.61 1.97
N ASN A 101 -2.34 -0.38 2.84
CA ASN A 101 -3.05 -1.42 3.63
C ASN A 101 -4.14 -2.21 2.90
N VAL A 102 -4.10 -2.31 1.58
CA VAL A 102 -5.27 -2.80 0.84
C VAL A 102 -5.45 -4.32 0.87
N HIS A 103 -4.59 -5.04 1.59
CA HIS A 103 -4.78 -6.47 1.83
C HIS A 103 -5.94 -6.81 2.77
N SER A 104 -6.47 -5.86 3.56
CA SER A 104 -7.51 -6.20 4.56
C SER A 104 -8.96 -6.12 4.08
N LYS A 105 -9.28 -5.45 2.96
CA LYS A 105 -10.68 -5.21 2.55
C LYS A 105 -11.05 -5.52 1.10
N ILE A 106 -10.11 -5.69 0.17
CA ILE A 106 -10.46 -6.02 -1.22
C ILE A 106 -10.56 -7.54 -1.41
N ILE A 107 -11.78 -8.02 -1.14
CA ILE A 107 -12.51 -9.10 -1.82
C ILE A 107 -11.65 -10.27 -2.32
N GLU A 108 -11.73 -11.38 -1.61
CA GLU A 108 -11.12 -12.70 -1.88
C GLU A 108 -11.46 -13.35 -3.24
N ASN A 109 -12.17 -12.70 -4.17
CA ASN A 109 -12.84 -13.45 -5.25
C ASN A 109 -12.34 -13.31 -6.68
N HIS A 110 -11.31 -12.51 -7.02
CA HIS A 110 -10.81 -12.50 -8.41
C HIS A 110 -9.32 -12.18 -8.56
N ASN A 111 -8.50 -13.23 -8.77
CA ASN A 111 -7.05 -13.17 -8.94
C ASN A 111 -6.54 -12.25 -10.07
N VAL A 112 -7.36 -11.99 -11.11
CA VAL A 112 -6.99 -11.12 -12.23
C VAL A 112 -7.03 -9.64 -11.84
N TYR A 113 -8.01 -9.24 -11.00
CA TYR A 113 -8.11 -7.85 -10.53
C TYR A 113 -7.10 -7.54 -9.45
N LYS A 114 -6.69 -8.53 -8.62
CA LYS A 114 -5.62 -8.37 -7.62
C LYS A 114 -4.32 -7.85 -8.24
N LYS A 115 -3.93 -8.33 -9.43
CA LYS A 115 -2.66 -7.97 -10.09
C LYS A 115 -2.67 -6.59 -10.78
N SER A 116 -3.81 -6.16 -11.33
CA SER A 116 -3.94 -4.81 -11.93
C SER A 116 -3.96 -3.74 -10.86
N VAL A 117 -4.73 -3.99 -9.80
CA VAL A 117 -4.87 -3.09 -8.66
C VAL A 117 -3.55 -2.93 -7.91
N THR A 118 -2.73 -3.99 -7.79
CA THR A 118 -1.40 -3.86 -7.16
C THR A 118 -0.40 -3.06 -7.99
N ARG A 119 -0.47 -3.13 -9.33
CA ARG A 119 0.41 -2.33 -10.21
C ARG A 119 0.09 -0.85 -10.15
N GLU A 120 -1.18 -0.48 -10.29
CA GLU A 120 -1.62 0.91 -10.20
C GLU A 120 -1.32 1.51 -8.81
N LYS A 121 -1.48 0.71 -7.75
CA LYS A 121 -1.11 1.10 -6.39
C LYS A 121 0.39 1.28 -6.21
N ARG A 122 1.21 0.37 -6.75
CA ARG A 122 2.67 0.52 -6.74
C ARG A 122 3.08 1.85 -7.37
N SER A 123 2.51 2.19 -8.53
CA SER A 123 2.75 3.47 -9.20
C SER A 123 2.27 4.67 -8.39
N LEU A 124 1.15 4.56 -7.68
CA LEU A 124 0.65 5.61 -6.81
C LEU A 124 1.55 5.83 -5.58
N VAL A 125 1.94 4.76 -4.89
CA VAL A 125 2.86 4.83 -3.74
C VAL A 125 4.18 5.47 -4.16
N MET A 126 4.76 5.01 -5.27
CA MET A 126 5.99 5.60 -5.79
C MET A 126 5.82 7.11 -6.05
N TRP A 127 4.74 7.51 -6.71
CA TRP A 127 4.47 8.93 -6.99
C TRP A 127 4.32 9.74 -5.69
N VAL A 128 3.63 9.23 -4.66
CA VAL A 128 3.50 9.92 -3.37
C VAL A 128 4.87 10.07 -2.70
N LEU A 129 5.68 9.01 -2.67
CA LEU A 129 7.02 9.06 -2.08
C LEU A 129 7.96 10.04 -2.80
N GLU A 130 7.87 10.12 -4.13
CA GLU A 130 8.67 11.07 -4.93
C GLU A 130 8.23 12.53 -4.74
N LYS A 131 6.97 12.76 -4.39
CA LYS A 131 6.40 14.11 -4.29
C LYS A 131 6.57 14.74 -2.92
N PHE A 132 6.57 13.94 -1.87
CA PHE A 132 6.52 14.40 -0.49
C PHE A 132 7.73 13.93 0.28
N SER A 133 8.17 14.72 1.27
CA SER A 133 9.33 14.36 2.08
C SER A 133 9.06 13.09 2.90
N LEU A 134 10.04 12.19 2.95
CA LEU A 134 9.94 10.94 3.72
C LEU A 134 9.68 11.15 5.21
N SER A 135 10.08 12.31 5.77
CA SER A 135 9.83 12.67 7.17
C SER A 135 8.35 12.88 7.50
N LEU A 136 7.50 13.04 6.50
CA LEU A 136 6.05 13.16 6.68
C LEU A 136 5.38 11.81 6.92
N PHE A 137 6.08 10.69 6.71
CA PHE A 137 5.52 9.36 6.72
C PHE A 137 5.88 8.54 7.96
N ASP A 138 4.95 7.69 8.41
CA ASP A 138 5.30 6.55 9.26
C ASP A 138 6.09 5.52 8.45
N MET A 139 7.41 5.71 8.43
CA MET A 139 8.30 4.88 7.62
C MET A 139 8.36 3.44 8.10
N ASN A 140 8.21 3.16 9.39
CA ASN A 140 8.21 1.80 9.94
C ASN A 140 7.06 0.97 9.38
N ASN A 141 5.84 1.51 9.39
CA ASN A 141 4.70 0.84 8.78
C ASN A 141 4.79 0.82 7.25
N THR A 142 5.31 1.88 6.65
CA THR A 142 5.48 1.99 5.20
C THR A 142 6.38 0.89 4.64
N VAL A 143 7.59 0.71 5.20
CA VAL A 143 8.52 -0.33 4.72
C VAL A 143 7.99 -1.74 4.99
N LYS A 144 7.29 -1.98 6.11
CA LYS A 144 6.67 -3.28 6.41
C LYS A 144 5.65 -3.68 5.34
N GLU A 145 4.80 -2.75 4.91
CA GLU A 145 3.78 -3.05 3.91
C GLU A 145 4.37 -3.17 2.49
N ILE A 146 5.40 -2.38 2.16
CA ILE A 146 6.17 -2.55 0.91
C ILE A 146 6.82 -3.92 0.85
N CYS A 147 7.43 -4.36 1.95
CA CYS A 147 8.04 -5.68 2.09
C CYS A 147 6.99 -6.81 2.02
N ARG A 148 5.83 -6.65 2.68
CA ARG A 148 4.71 -7.60 2.60
C ARG A 148 4.24 -7.83 1.16
N ASN A 149 4.29 -6.79 0.32
CA ASN A 149 3.88 -6.85 -1.07
C ASN A 149 5.01 -7.18 -2.05
N GLY A 150 6.26 -7.30 -1.58
CA GLY A 150 7.41 -7.60 -2.43
C GLY A 150 7.78 -6.46 -3.38
N TRP A 151 7.50 -5.21 -3.02
CA TRP A 151 7.75 -4.05 -3.88
C TRP A 151 9.22 -3.59 -3.82
N THR A 152 10.13 -4.45 -4.29
CA THR A 152 11.59 -4.26 -4.22
C THR A 152 12.06 -2.92 -4.78
N GLU A 153 11.52 -2.48 -5.93
CA GLU A 153 11.86 -1.19 -6.56
C GLU A 153 11.58 0.01 -5.64
N ILE A 154 10.47 -0.02 -4.89
CA ILE A 154 10.09 1.06 -3.98
C ILE A 154 10.97 1.01 -2.72
N LEU A 155 11.24 -0.18 -2.19
CA LEU A 155 12.13 -0.33 -1.04
C LEU A 155 13.55 0.18 -1.35
N GLN A 156 14.06 -0.15 -2.54
CA GLN A 156 15.33 0.38 -3.07
C GLN A 156 15.34 1.90 -3.11
N TRP A 157 14.27 2.50 -3.64
CA TRP A 157 14.16 3.95 -3.72
C TRP A 157 14.11 4.60 -2.34
N ILE A 158 13.30 4.06 -1.43
CA ILE A 158 13.21 4.55 -0.04
C ILE A 158 14.59 4.50 0.63
N TRP A 159 15.28 3.36 0.53
CA TRP A 159 16.59 3.18 1.13
C TRP A 159 17.62 4.15 0.55
N GLY A 160 17.60 4.40 -0.76
CA GLY A 160 18.51 5.33 -1.42
C GLY A 160 18.24 6.82 -1.11
N ASN A 161 17.02 7.17 -0.72
CA ASN A 161 16.59 8.56 -0.48
C ASN A 161 16.38 8.88 1.02
N ALA A 162 16.43 7.89 1.91
CA ALA A 162 16.36 8.11 3.34
C ALA A 162 17.65 8.80 3.84
N GLN A 163 17.50 9.92 4.54
CA GLN A 163 18.65 10.69 5.02
C GLN A 163 19.34 10.06 6.23
N ASP A 164 18.58 9.41 7.12
CA ASP A 164 19.07 8.93 8.41
C ASP A 164 18.81 7.45 8.67
N HIS A 165 18.08 6.76 7.78
CA HIS A 165 17.65 5.37 7.94
C HIS A 165 17.05 5.08 9.34
N SER A 166 16.29 6.03 9.88
CA SER A 166 15.74 5.99 11.24
C SER A 166 14.63 4.94 11.46
N PHE A 167 14.21 4.24 10.40
CA PHE A 167 13.19 3.19 10.45
C PHE A 167 13.80 1.79 10.55
N GLU A 168 13.05 0.88 11.16
CA GLU A 168 13.45 -0.50 11.42
C GLU A 168 13.35 -1.35 10.16
N MET A 169 14.50 -1.64 9.53
CA MET A 169 14.55 -2.47 8.34
C MET A 169 14.37 -3.97 8.65
N GLY A 170 14.98 -4.49 9.72
CA GLY A 170 14.93 -5.90 10.09
C GLY A 170 13.51 -6.48 10.17
N PRO A 171 12.60 -5.87 10.96
CA PRO A 171 11.20 -6.28 11.00
C PRO A 171 10.50 -6.23 9.63
N ALA A 172 10.85 -5.28 8.76
CA ALA A 172 10.28 -5.19 7.42
C ALA A 172 10.79 -6.33 6.52
N ILE A 173 12.09 -6.62 6.53
CA ILE A 173 12.67 -7.73 5.74
C ILE A 173 12.14 -9.08 6.23
N ASN A 174 11.91 -9.23 7.53
CA ASN A 174 11.27 -10.41 8.07
C ASN A 174 9.87 -10.63 7.48
N VAL A 175 9.07 -9.55 7.38
CA VAL A 175 7.77 -9.60 6.70
C VAL A 175 7.88 -10.01 5.23
N ALA A 176 8.96 -9.64 4.51
CA ALA A 176 9.20 -10.12 3.14
C ALA A 176 9.66 -11.59 3.08
N CYS A 177 10.24 -12.08 4.17
CA CYS A 177 10.76 -13.44 4.33
C CYS A 177 9.65 -14.47 4.59
N VAL A 178 8.81 -14.19 5.59
CA VAL A 178 7.38 -14.59 5.59
C VAL A 178 6.78 -14.11 4.26
N HIS A 179 5.69 -14.57 3.68
CA HIS A 179 5.28 -14.16 2.29
C HIS A 179 6.22 -14.55 1.14
N GLY A 180 7.52 -14.83 1.35
CA GLY A 180 8.40 -15.47 0.38
C GLY A 180 8.92 -14.58 -0.76
N HIS A 181 9.10 -13.28 -0.52
CA HIS A 181 9.63 -12.31 -1.50
C HIS A 181 11.16 -12.39 -1.60
N LYS A 182 11.64 -13.52 -2.10
CA LYS A 182 13.07 -13.87 -2.18
C LYS A 182 13.94 -12.76 -2.78
N GLU A 183 13.55 -12.18 -3.93
CA GLU A 183 14.34 -11.15 -4.62
C GLU A 183 14.54 -9.89 -3.76
N LEU A 184 13.52 -9.51 -2.97
CA LEU A 184 13.58 -8.39 -2.05
C LEU A 184 14.54 -8.69 -0.90
N VAL A 185 14.44 -9.89 -0.32
CA VAL A 185 15.31 -10.34 0.76
C VAL A 185 16.78 -10.40 0.29
N GLU A 186 17.05 -11.01 -0.87
CA GLU A 186 18.40 -11.08 -1.45
C GLU A 186 18.99 -9.68 -1.66
N TRP A 187 18.20 -8.75 -2.20
CA TRP A 187 18.63 -7.37 -2.36
C TRP A 187 18.95 -6.72 -1.01
N ALA A 188 18.08 -6.86 -0.01
CA ALA A 188 18.27 -6.24 1.29
C ALA A 188 19.53 -6.75 1.99
N LEU A 189 19.71 -8.06 2.05
CA LEU A 189 20.90 -8.67 2.65
C LEU A 189 22.20 -8.25 1.95
N SER A 190 22.16 -8.01 0.63
CA SER A 190 23.35 -7.63 -0.14
C SER A 190 23.70 -6.13 -0.05
N ASN A 191 22.73 -5.27 0.31
CA ASN A 191 22.88 -3.81 0.19
C ASN A 191 22.66 -3.04 1.49
N ILE A 192 22.14 -3.69 2.53
CA ILE A 192 21.86 -3.09 3.82
C ILE A 192 22.83 -3.63 4.86
N ASP A 193 23.44 -2.72 5.62
CA ASP A 193 24.36 -3.07 6.71
C ASP A 193 23.64 -3.98 7.72
N ALA A 194 24.31 -5.08 8.11
CA ALA A 194 23.79 -6.10 9.02
C ALA A 194 23.21 -5.54 10.32
N LYS A 195 23.71 -4.39 10.81
CA LYS A 195 23.19 -3.74 12.02
C LYS A 195 21.73 -3.32 11.93
N TYR A 196 21.19 -3.13 10.71
CA TYR A 196 19.79 -2.75 10.50
C TYR A 196 18.85 -3.94 10.27
N LEU A 197 19.38 -5.15 10.09
CA LEU A 197 18.63 -6.29 9.57
C LEU A 197 18.05 -7.21 10.64
N ASP A 198 18.39 -7.05 11.91
CA ASP A 198 17.94 -7.94 13.00
C ASP A 198 18.00 -9.43 12.60
N THR A 199 19.23 -9.89 12.39
CA THR A 199 19.52 -11.16 11.72
C THR A 199 19.11 -12.38 12.55
N GLU A 200 18.96 -12.22 13.87
CA GLU A 200 18.44 -13.28 14.75
C GLU A 200 16.95 -13.52 14.50
N THR A 201 16.14 -12.46 14.50
CA THR A 201 14.70 -12.55 14.23
C THR A 201 14.43 -13.04 12.81
N LEU A 202 15.20 -12.57 11.82
CA LEU A 202 15.11 -13.06 10.44
C LEU A 202 15.21 -14.59 10.38
N MET A 203 16.20 -15.20 11.02
CA MET A 203 16.38 -16.66 10.96
C MET A 203 15.24 -17.45 11.59
N ASN A 204 14.63 -16.91 12.65
CA ASN A 204 13.59 -17.63 13.38
C ASN A 204 12.22 -17.57 12.70
N GLU A 205 11.97 -16.53 11.90
CA GLU A 205 10.65 -16.27 11.31
C GLU A 205 10.59 -16.51 9.79
N CYS A 206 11.72 -16.49 9.08
CA CYS A 206 11.76 -16.88 7.67
C CYS A 206 11.40 -18.38 7.50
N TYR A 207 10.79 -18.73 6.37
CA TYR A 207 10.55 -20.13 5.99
C TYR A 207 10.85 -20.37 4.51
N GLY A 208 11.10 -21.63 4.17
CA GLY A 208 11.36 -22.09 2.80
C GLY A 208 12.50 -21.35 2.10
N ASP A 209 12.24 -20.87 0.88
CA ASP A 209 13.27 -20.22 0.05
C ASP A 209 13.83 -18.95 0.71
N GLY A 210 13.02 -18.23 1.50
CA GLY A 210 13.48 -17.07 2.28
C GLY A 210 14.43 -17.46 3.41
N LEU A 211 14.14 -18.55 4.13
CA LEU A 211 15.02 -19.09 5.17
C LEU A 211 16.36 -19.53 4.59
N LEU A 212 16.35 -20.20 3.43
CA LEU A 212 17.58 -20.61 2.75
C LEU A 212 18.42 -19.40 2.34
N THR A 213 17.79 -18.35 1.81
CA THR A 213 18.47 -17.10 1.44
C THR A 213 19.14 -16.45 2.65
N VAL A 214 18.42 -16.29 3.77
CA VAL A 214 19.00 -15.70 4.99
C VAL A 214 20.12 -16.57 5.55
N ALA A 215 19.91 -17.89 5.66
CA ALA A 215 20.91 -18.82 6.19
C ALA A 215 22.22 -18.80 5.40
N LYS A 216 22.14 -18.77 4.06
CA LYS A 216 23.32 -18.64 3.19
C LYS A 216 24.05 -17.32 3.41
N TRP A 217 23.32 -16.21 3.42
CA TRP A 217 23.92 -14.91 3.62
C TRP A 217 24.61 -14.80 4.99
N MET A 218 24.01 -15.30 6.06
CA MET A 218 24.62 -15.29 7.39
C MET A 218 25.87 -16.16 7.45
N TRP A 219 25.87 -17.32 6.78
CA TRP A 219 27.04 -18.18 6.66
C TRP A 219 28.22 -17.48 5.97
N GLU A 220 27.94 -16.65 4.97
CA GLU A 220 28.95 -15.94 4.18
C GLU A 220 29.42 -14.63 4.84
N ASN A 221 28.57 -13.96 5.62
CA ASN A 221 28.77 -12.56 6.03
C ASN A 221 28.79 -12.30 7.55
N ILE A 222 28.42 -13.28 8.40
CA ILE A 222 28.42 -13.12 9.86
C ILE A 222 29.39 -14.10 10.49
N GLU A 223 30.17 -13.65 11.48
CA GLU A 223 31.08 -14.51 12.24
C GLU A 223 30.33 -15.73 12.82
N HIS A 224 30.84 -16.93 12.49
CA HIS A 224 30.21 -18.23 12.77
C HIS A 224 29.92 -18.55 14.25
N SER A 225 30.33 -17.69 15.19
CA SER A 225 30.37 -17.97 16.63
C SER A 225 29.07 -17.63 17.39
N LYS A 226 28.06 -17.03 16.74
CA LYS A 226 26.89 -16.47 17.46
C LYS A 226 25.51 -17.10 17.16
N LEU A 227 25.36 -17.91 16.11
CA LEU A 227 24.05 -18.48 15.75
C LEU A 227 24.14 -19.97 15.42
N ASP A 228 23.15 -20.75 15.86
CA ASP A 228 22.96 -22.15 15.43
C ASP A 228 22.46 -22.19 13.97
N MET A 229 23.35 -21.85 13.05
CA MET A 229 23.07 -21.84 11.60
C MET A 229 22.84 -23.25 11.05
N ARG A 230 23.25 -24.30 11.76
CA ARG A 230 23.17 -25.68 11.30
C ARG A 230 21.72 -26.19 11.33
N THR A 231 20.98 -25.87 12.38
CA THR A 231 19.56 -26.22 12.51
C THR A 231 18.73 -25.51 11.44
N ALA A 232 18.93 -24.19 11.27
CA ALA A 232 18.22 -23.42 10.26
C ALA A 232 18.54 -23.85 8.81
N MET A 233 19.80 -24.23 8.51
CA MET A 233 20.16 -24.75 7.18
C MET A 233 19.51 -26.12 6.90
N ASN A 234 19.38 -26.97 7.92
CA ASN A 234 18.66 -28.24 7.80
C ASN A 234 17.16 -28.02 7.56
N ASP A 235 16.53 -27.13 8.32
CA ASP A 235 15.10 -26.80 8.19
C ASP A 235 14.80 -26.18 6.81
N ALA A 236 15.69 -25.33 6.31
CA ALA A 236 15.60 -24.77 4.96
C ALA A 236 15.65 -25.87 3.88
N CYS A 237 16.58 -26.82 3.99
CA CYS A 237 16.73 -27.92 3.03
C CYS A 237 15.51 -28.86 3.02
N VAL A 238 15.00 -29.25 4.20
CA VAL A 238 13.81 -30.10 4.33
C VAL A 238 12.58 -29.46 3.67
N PHE A 239 12.42 -28.14 3.83
CA PHE A 239 11.30 -27.43 3.22
C PHE A 239 11.40 -27.37 1.70
N VAL A 240 12.59 -27.10 1.13
CA VAL A 240 12.81 -27.07 -0.33
C VAL A 240 12.50 -28.43 -0.97
N GLU A 241 12.91 -29.52 -0.33
CA GLU A 241 12.59 -30.88 -0.80
C GLU A 241 11.08 -31.14 -0.79
N SER A 242 10.36 -30.71 0.26
CA SER A 242 8.90 -30.90 0.35
C SER A 242 8.09 -30.19 -0.76
N LYS A 243 8.59 -29.08 -1.33
CA LYS A 243 8.00 -28.38 -2.48
C LYS A 243 8.25 -29.10 -3.80
N GLN A 244 9.41 -29.74 -3.98
CA GLN A 244 9.70 -30.51 -5.20
C GLN A 244 8.77 -31.72 -5.36
N TYR A 245 8.27 -32.28 -4.26
CA TYR A 245 7.32 -33.41 -4.27
C TYR A 245 5.84 -33.00 -4.34
N ASN A 246 5.48 -31.77 -3.93
CA ASN A 246 4.08 -31.30 -3.85
C ASN A 246 3.77 -30.15 -4.82
N GLY A 247 4.18 -30.27 -6.09
CA GLY A 247 3.92 -29.23 -7.10
C GLY A 247 2.44 -28.84 -7.20
N PHE A 248 2.13 -27.63 -6.75
CA PHE A 248 0.90 -26.88 -7.01
C PHE A 248 1.26 -25.48 -7.50
#